data_AF-A0A3N4K755-F1
#
_entry.id   AF-A0A3N4K755-F1
#
_cell.length_a   1.000
_cell.length_b   1.000
_cell.length_c   1.000
_cell.angle_alpha   90.00
_cell.angle_beta   90.00
_cell.angle_gamma   90.00
#
_symmetry.space_group_name_H-M   'P 1'
#
loop_
_entity.id
_entity.type
_entity.pdbx_description
1 polymer ?
#
loop_
_entity_poly.entity_id
_entity_poly.type
_entity_poly.pdbx_seq_one_letter_code
_entity_poly.pdbx_strand_id
1 'polypeptide(L)'
;ADAKSLILRAFVPHVAVHVSDDTNALAREKGFADFKDMLRPYGEEISGRVTVRDSQGISSSYDDFGMRFVALADGEKRKVWVGGSIEEVEELVGLHMDRELAGTGREFYMLYLRRLLSALPVAPHETFSHPVACVIAISSRNTTPIETLRNLYTSGTRVQLPAYVNTDYLRYYVLVHDEDRDDIKKSNSLFDQMKKHFGLHCHLLRLRSGGRAVISDDDAVIVPKPNWISAAEELASITSTDADYSDDQPALCLPDSDAAALTTMIREMAQVSIIPFMERCVATWNDQVASRRRGLSGRFLSMSKRYFGSSGSRTSTSASNYDPLSASYHPSTPEAQMRKLADYAFLLRDWRLANGVYDLLRTDFGNDKAWKYHAGA
;
A
#
# COMPACT_ATOMS: atom_id res chain seq x y z
N ALA A 1 18.18 -5.19 -12.84
CA ALA A 1 17.83 -5.64 -11.47
C ALA A 1 17.95 -7.16 -11.38
N ASP A 2 18.27 -7.72 -10.21
CA ASP A 2 18.11 -9.16 -9.97
C ASP A 2 16.70 -9.45 -9.43
N ALA A 3 16.30 -10.73 -9.42
CA ALA A 3 14.98 -11.14 -8.96
C ALA A 3 14.75 -10.78 -7.47
N LYS A 4 15.80 -10.84 -6.65
CA LYS A 4 15.72 -10.51 -5.23
C LYS A 4 15.34 -9.06 -5.00
N SER A 5 16.04 -8.11 -5.62
CA SER A 5 15.74 -6.68 -5.52
C SER A 5 14.32 -6.37 -6.01
N LEU A 6 13.88 -7.03 -7.09
CA LEU A 6 12.54 -6.88 -7.61
C LEU A 6 11.48 -7.34 -6.59
N ILE A 7 11.64 -8.51 -5.98
CA ILE A 7 10.73 -9.02 -4.94
C ILE A 7 10.68 -8.06 -3.74
N LEU A 8 11.83 -7.57 -3.27
CA LEU A 8 11.89 -6.63 -2.14
C LEU A 8 11.17 -5.31 -2.41
N ARG A 9 11.10 -4.88 -3.67
CA ARG A 9 10.40 -3.65 -4.09
C ARG A 9 8.93 -3.88 -4.48
N ALA A 10 8.55 -5.13 -4.73
CA ALA A 10 7.16 -5.53 -4.98
C ALA A 10 6.35 -5.53 -3.68
N PHE A 11 6.91 -6.11 -2.62
CA PHE A 11 6.24 -6.25 -1.34
C PHE A 11 6.61 -5.11 -0.40
N VAL A 12 5.92 -3.98 -0.57
CA VAL A 12 6.07 -2.78 0.24
C VAL A 12 4.71 -2.37 0.82
N PRO A 13 4.65 -1.52 1.86
CA PRO A 13 3.37 -1.11 2.43
C PRO A 13 2.48 -0.36 1.42
N HIS A 14 1.20 -0.72 1.35
CA HIS A 14 0.20 0.00 0.56
C HIS A 14 -0.46 1.10 1.40
N VAL A 15 -0.60 2.29 0.84
CA VAL A 15 -1.17 3.49 1.45
C VAL A 15 -2.32 3.96 0.57
N ALA A 16 -3.54 3.88 1.10
CA ALA A 16 -4.71 4.39 0.42
C ALA A 16 -4.68 5.93 0.36
N VAL A 17 -5.26 6.51 -0.68
CA VAL A 17 -5.38 7.96 -0.85
C VAL A 17 -6.85 8.31 -0.98
N HIS A 18 -7.34 9.17 -0.07
CA HIS A 18 -8.71 9.65 -0.04
C HIS A 18 -8.73 11.16 0.20
N VAL A 19 -9.00 11.93 -0.83
CA VAL A 19 -8.79 13.38 -0.82
C VAL A 19 -10.01 14.12 -1.31
N SER A 20 -10.13 15.40 -0.96
CA SER A 20 -11.18 16.26 -1.49
C SER A 20 -10.92 16.69 -2.95
N ASP A 21 -11.98 17.13 -3.62
CA ASP A 21 -11.94 17.48 -5.05
C ASP A 21 -10.99 18.66 -5.34
N ASP A 22 -10.87 19.61 -4.42
CA ASP A 22 -9.94 20.74 -4.51
C ASP A 22 -8.46 20.30 -4.45
N THR A 23 -8.14 19.28 -3.64
CA THR A 23 -6.80 18.66 -3.63
C THR A 23 -6.50 17.96 -4.95
N ASN A 24 -7.47 17.23 -5.51
CA ASN A 24 -7.32 16.64 -6.84
C ASN A 24 -7.19 17.71 -7.93
N ALA A 25 -7.92 18.82 -7.83
CA ALA A 25 -7.80 19.94 -8.76
C ALA A 25 -6.39 20.56 -8.73
N LEU A 26 -5.79 20.73 -7.55
CA LEU A 26 -4.42 21.22 -7.42
C LEU A 26 -3.40 20.27 -8.08
N ALA A 27 -3.58 18.96 -7.94
CA ALA A 27 -2.73 17.98 -8.65
C ALA A 27 -2.89 18.06 -10.18
N ARG A 28 -4.11 18.28 -10.67
CA ARG A 28 -4.39 18.45 -12.10
C ARG A 28 -3.80 19.72 -12.69
N GLU A 29 -3.81 20.83 -11.94
CA GLU A 29 -3.13 22.07 -12.34
C GLU A 29 -1.63 21.85 -12.62
N LYS A 30 -1.03 20.85 -11.97
CA LYS A 30 0.38 20.44 -12.15
C LYS A 30 0.60 19.40 -13.24
N GLY A 31 -0.45 18.93 -13.90
CA GLY A 31 -0.37 17.93 -14.97
C GLY A 31 -0.51 16.46 -14.52
N PHE A 32 -0.91 16.19 -13.28
CA PHE A 32 -1.25 14.84 -12.82
C PHE A 32 -2.74 14.53 -13.01
N ALA A 33 -3.14 13.27 -13.09
CA ALA A 33 -4.56 12.91 -13.17
C ALA A 33 -5.31 13.18 -11.85
N ASP A 34 -4.67 12.86 -10.72
CA ASP A 34 -5.19 13.06 -9.37
C ASP A 34 -4.03 13.20 -8.35
N PHE A 35 -4.37 13.44 -7.07
CA PHE A 35 -3.36 13.57 -6.01
C PHE A 35 -2.59 12.27 -5.76
N LYS A 36 -3.22 11.10 -5.93
CA LYS A 36 -2.57 9.79 -5.76
C LYS A 36 -1.46 9.61 -6.79
N ASP A 37 -1.70 9.97 -8.05
CA ASP A 37 -0.72 9.91 -9.13
C ASP A 37 0.42 10.91 -8.95
N MET A 38 0.17 12.03 -8.26
CA MET A 38 1.23 12.97 -7.85
C MET A 38 2.15 12.40 -6.76
N LEU A 39 1.61 11.60 -5.82
CA LEU A 39 2.41 10.97 -4.76
C LEU A 39 3.20 9.75 -5.26
N ARG A 40 2.65 9.01 -6.22
CA ARG A 40 3.14 7.68 -6.66
C ARG A 40 4.66 7.65 -6.98
N PRO A 41 5.23 8.59 -7.76
CA PRO A 41 6.67 8.58 -8.08
C PRO A 41 7.59 8.64 -6.85
N TYR A 42 7.20 9.42 -5.85
CA TYR A 42 7.99 9.69 -4.66
C TYR A 42 7.85 8.59 -3.58
N GLY A 43 6.90 7.66 -3.75
CA GLY A 43 6.71 6.51 -2.87
C GLY A 43 7.53 5.27 -3.27
N GLU A 44 7.91 5.12 -4.54
CA GLU A 44 8.56 3.89 -5.03
C GLU A 44 9.95 3.64 -4.42
N GLU A 45 10.59 4.72 -3.99
CA GLU A 45 11.88 4.73 -3.32
C GLU A 45 11.89 5.93 -2.37
N ILE A 46 11.76 5.64 -1.08
CA ILE A 46 11.80 6.68 -0.06
C ILE A 46 13.21 7.21 -0.01
N SER A 47 13.34 8.53 -0.16
CA SER A 47 14.65 9.18 -0.10
C SER A 47 15.38 8.79 1.20
N GLY A 48 16.66 8.43 1.06
CA GLY A 48 17.60 8.15 2.15
C GLY A 48 17.30 6.88 2.97
N ARG A 49 18.13 6.66 3.99
CA ARG A 49 18.03 5.47 4.86
C ARG A 49 16.74 5.46 5.65
N VAL A 50 16.01 4.36 5.55
CA VAL A 50 14.83 4.04 6.36
C VAL A 50 15.21 2.99 7.40
N THR A 51 14.98 3.29 8.68
CA THR A 51 15.26 2.36 9.77
C THR A 51 13.98 1.64 10.17
N VAL A 52 14.06 0.32 10.31
CA VAL A 52 12.98 -0.54 10.75
C VAL A 52 13.48 -1.41 11.91
N ARG A 53 12.65 -1.54 12.94
CA ARG A 53 12.89 -2.39 14.10
C ARG A 53 12.15 -3.72 13.96
N ASP A 54 12.88 -4.80 14.14
CA ASP A 54 12.30 -6.14 14.12
C ASP A 54 11.57 -6.48 15.44
N SER A 55 10.96 -7.67 15.48
CA SER A 55 10.24 -8.17 16.66
C SER A 55 11.11 -8.44 17.90
N GLN A 56 12.44 -8.46 17.75
CA GLN A 56 13.40 -8.59 18.85
C GLN A 56 13.95 -7.23 19.31
N GLY A 57 13.52 -6.14 18.67
CA GLY A 57 13.99 -4.79 18.97
C GLY A 57 15.28 -4.40 18.23
N ILE A 58 15.77 -5.22 17.30
CA ILE A 58 16.96 -4.94 16.51
C ILE A 58 16.59 -4.00 15.37
N SER A 59 17.31 -2.88 15.25
CA SER A 59 17.11 -1.91 14.18
C SER A 59 18.01 -2.24 12.98
N SER A 60 17.42 -2.29 11.79
CA SER A 60 18.12 -2.39 10.50
C SER A 60 17.78 -1.18 9.63
N SER A 61 18.74 -0.73 8.81
CA SER A 61 18.53 0.39 7.89
C SER A 61 18.56 -0.09 6.44
N TYR A 62 17.68 0.46 5.61
CA TYR A 62 17.49 0.11 4.21
C TYR A 62 17.52 1.37 3.34
N ASP A 63 18.25 1.29 2.23
CA ASP A 63 18.31 2.36 1.22
C ASP A 63 17.27 2.20 0.11
N ASP A 64 16.61 1.03 0.03
CA ASP A 64 15.69 0.62 -1.04
C ASP A 64 14.26 0.39 -0.52
N PHE A 65 13.88 1.04 0.59
CA PHE A 65 12.54 0.95 1.15
C PHE A 65 11.57 1.83 0.36
N GLY A 66 10.37 1.33 0.08
CA GLY A 66 9.34 2.04 -0.66
C GLY A 66 7.96 1.86 -0.05
N MET A 67 6.95 2.45 -0.69
CA MET A 67 5.53 2.26 -0.41
C MET A 67 4.69 2.48 -1.67
N ARG A 68 3.47 1.94 -1.71
CA ARG A 68 2.55 2.12 -2.85
C ARG A 68 1.39 3.00 -2.47
N PHE A 69 1.14 4.05 -3.26
CA PHE A 69 -0.09 4.81 -3.17
C PHE A 69 -1.17 4.16 -4.04
N VAL A 70 -2.31 3.85 -3.43
CA VAL A 70 -3.48 3.22 -4.07
C VAL A 70 -4.73 4.04 -3.80
N ALA A 71 -5.74 3.93 -4.66
CA ALA A 71 -7.04 4.55 -4.39
C ALA A 71 -7.75 3.81 -3.24
N LEU A 72 -8.42 4.54 -2.33
CA LEU A 72 -9.20 3.92 -1.24
C LEU A 72 -10.42 3.16 -1.78
N ALA A 73 -11.18 3.80 -2.68
CA ALA A 73 -12.18 3.19 -3.56
C ALA A 73 -12.67 4.24 -4.55
N ASP A 74 -12.82 3.86 -5.81
CA ASP A 74 -13.44 4.69 -6.84
C ASP A 74 -14.91 4.27 -6.92
N GLY A 75 -15.82 5.15 -6.51
CA GLY A 75 -17.26 4.90 -6.62
C GLY A 75 -17.64 4.41 -8.01
N GLU A 76 -18.28 3.24 -8.07
CA GLU A 76 -18.96 2.58 -9.21
C GLU A 76 -18.23 2.42 -10.56
N LYS A 77 -17.16 3.15 -10.87
CA LYS A 77 -16.62 3.29 -12.25
C LYS A 77 -15.28 2.61 -12.50
N ARG A 78 -14.54 2.21 -11.48
CA ARG A 78 -13.32 1.40 -11.62
C ARG A 78 -13.36 0.23 -10.65
N LYS A 79 -12.99 -0.94 -11.14
CA LYS A 79 -12.75 -2.13 -10.32
C LYS A 79 -11.48 -1.91 -9.48
N VAL A 80 -11.53 -1.03 -8.48
CA VAL A 80 -10.42 -0.90 -7.52
C VAL A 80 -10.22 -2.26 -6.85
N TRP A 81 -8.99 -2.59 -6.46
CA TRP A 81 -8.64 -3.86 -5.80
C TRP A 81 -8.64 -5.10 -6.71
N VAL A 82 -8.92 -4.92 -8.01
CA VAL A 82 -8.71 -5.96 -9.04
C VAL A 82 -7.26 -5.89 -9.49
N GLY A 83 -6.57 -7.03 -9.40
CA GLY A 83 -5.19 -7.16 -9.84
C GLY A 83 -5.05 -7.07 -11.36
N GLY A 84 -3.81 -7.01 -11.84
CA GLY A 84 -3.53 -7.04 -13.28
C GLY A 84 -3.93 -8.37 -13.90
N SER A 85 -4.27 -8.35 -15.20
CA SER A 85 -4.50 -9.56 -15.98
C SER A 85 -3.17 -10.14 -16.46
N ILE A 86 -3.07 -11.47 -16.45
CA ILE A 86 -1.89 -12.17 -16.99
C ILE A 86 -1.82 -11.94 -18.50
N GLU A 87 -2.96 -11.97 -19.18
CA GLU A 87 -3.08 -11.72 -20.61
C GLU A 87 -2.55 -10.32 -20.99
N GLU A 88 -2.88 -9.29 -20.21
CA GLU A 88 -2.33 -7.93 -20.40
C GLU A 88 -0.81 -7.88 -20.17
N VAL A 89 -0.28 -8.64 -19.20
CA VAL A 89 1.17 -8.73 -18.98
C VAL A 89 1.86 -9.40 -20.17
N GLU A 90 1.29 -10.49 -20.68
CA GLU A 90 1.81 -11.21 -21.85
C GLU A 90 1.78 -10.33 -23.11
N GLU A 91 0.68 -9.61 -23.34
CA GLU A 91 0.54 -8.66 -24.44
C GLU A 91 1.61 -7.56 -24.38
N LEU A 92 1.78 -6.94 -23.21
CA LEU A 92 2.77 -5.89 -23.00
C LEU A 92 4.20 -6.38 -23.23
N VAL A 93 4.53 -7.58 -22.76
CA VAL A 93 5.86 -8.17 -22.97
C VAL A 93 6.06 -8.49 -24.45
N GLY A 94 5.04 -9.01 -25.14
CA GLY A 94 5.06 -9.23 -26.58
C GLY A 94 5.35 -7.96 -27.38
N LEU A 95 4.66 -6.85 -27.05
CA LEU A 95 4.91 -5.55 -27.69
C LEU A 95 6.35 -5.06 -27.50
N HIS A 96 6.94 -5.25 -26.31
CA HIS A 96 8.35 -4.89 -26.08
C HIS A 96 9.30 -5.81 -26.83
N MET A 97 9.00 -7.11 -26.95
CA MET A 97 9.80 -8.05 -27.74
C MET A 97 9.82 -7.67 -29.22
N ASP A 98 8.69 -7.22 -29.76
CA ASP A 98 8.59 -6.80 -31.17
C ASP A 98 9.31 -5.47 -31.44
N ARG A 99 9.29 -4.53 -30.48
CA ARG A 99 9.95 -3.21 -30.59
C ARG A 99 11.45 -3.27 -30.34
N GLU A 100 11.89 -4.04 -29.33
CA GLU A 100 13.28 -4.13 -28.90
C GLU A 100 13.92 -5.41 -29.42
N LEU A 101 14.32 -5.39 -30.70
CA LEU A 101 14.98 -6.51 -31.41
C LEU A 101 16.27 -7.04 -30.74
N ALA A 102 16.83 -6.31 -29.76
CA ALA A 102 18.08 -6.64 -29.08
C ALA A 102 17.90 -7.17 -27.63
N GLY A 103 16.66 -7.24 -27.12
CA GLY A 103 16.41 -7.67 -25.75
C GLY A 103 16.78 -9.15 -25.51
N THR A 104 17.39 -9.43 -24.37
CA THR A 104 17.70 -10.80 -23.94
C THR A 104 16.47 -11.45 -23.30
N GLY A 105 16.35 -12.79 -23.37
CA GLY A 105 15.26 -13.51 -22.71
C GLY A 105 15.17 -13.25 -21.19
N ARG A 106 16.28 -12.88 -20.55
CA ARG A 106 16.32 -12.48 -19.15
C ARG A 106 15.63 -11.13 -18.91
N GLU A 107 15.78 -10.16 -19.80
CA GLU A 107 15.17 -8.83 -19.67
C GLU A 107 13.65 -8.94 -19.78
N PHE A 108 13.15 -9.68 -20.77
CA PHE A 108 11.71 -9.93 -20.91
C PHE A 108 11.12 -10.69 -19.73
N TYR A 109 11.83 -11.69 -19.19
CA TYR A 109 11.42 -12.37 -17.97
C TYR A 109 11.32 -11.42 -16.77
N MET A 110 12.31 -10.52 -16.61
CA MET A 110 12.29 -9.54 -15.52
C MET A 110 11.19 -8.48 -15.70
N LEU A 111 10.88 -8.10 -16.95
CA LEU A 111 9.74 -7.23 -17.27
C LEU A 111 8.42 -7.93 -16.91
N TYR A 112 8.24 -9.18 -17.37
CA TYR A 112 7.08 -10.01 -17.03
C TYR A 112 6.88 -10.08 -15.51
N LEU A 113 7.94 -10.45 -14.77
CA LEU A 113 7.89 -10.57 -13.32
C LEU A 113 7.57 -9.22 -12.64
N ARG A 114 8.15 -8.11 -13.11
CA ARG A 114 7.84 -6.76 -12.59
C ARG A 114 6.36 -6.44 -12.76
N ARG A 115 5.82 -6.66 -13.96
CA ARG A 115 4.44 -6.32 -14.30
C ARG A 115 3.43 -7.19 -13.58
N LEU A 116 3.71 -8.49 -13.47
CA LEU A 116 2.93 -9.41 -12.66
C LEU A 116 2.82 -8.94 -11.20
N LEU A 117 3.93 -8.45 -10.62
CA LEU A 117 3.98 -7.99 -9.23
C LEU A 117 3.54 -6.52 -9.04
N SER A 118 3.33 -5.75 -10.11
CA SER A 118 2.95 -4.33 -10.00
C SER A 118 1.47 -4.11 -9.72
N ALA A 119 0.64 -5.14 -9.91
CA ALA A 119 -0.81 -5.06 -9.73
C ALA A 119 -1.34 -6.29 -9.00
N LEU A 120 -0.82 -6.57 -7.81
CA LEU A 120 -1.32 -7.65 -6.96
C LEU A 120 -2.77 -7.34 -6.53
N PRO A 121 -3.72 -8.28 -6.73
CA PRO A 121 -5.11 -8.10 -6.30
C PRO A 121 -5.20 -8.14 -4.78
N VAL A 122 -6.25 -7.52 -4.23
CA VAL A 122 -6.51 -7.70 -2.81
C VAL A 122 -7.21 -9.03 -2.56
N ALA A 123 -6.46 -9.92 -1.93
CA ALA A 123 -6.89 -11.28 -1.68
C ALA A 123 -7.33 -11.50 -0.22
N PRO A 124 -8.16 -12.52 0.04
CA PRO A 124 -8.54 -12.88 1.41
C PRO A 124 -7.40 -13.59 2.18
N HIS A 125 -6.48 -14.26 1.47
CA HIS A 125 -5.50 -15.18 2.05
C HIS A 125 -4.16 -14.56 2.44
N GLU A 126 -3.98 -13.29 2.12
CA GLU A 126 -2.81 -12.48 2.43
C GLU A 126 -3.22 -11.01 2.58
N THR A 127 -2.34 -10.21 3.18
CA THR A 127 -2.59 -8.78 3.42
C THR A 127 -1.51 -7.86 2.84
N PHE A 128 -0.70 -8.29 1.87
CA PHE A 128 0.33 -7.43 1.28
C PHE A 128 -0.25 -6.23 0.53
N SER A 129 -1.32 -6.44 -0.23
CA SER A 129 -2.01 -5.38 -0.96
C SER A 129 -3.11 -4.68 -0.15
N HIS A 130 -3.31 -5.05 1.11
CA HIS A 130 -4.25 -4.37 2.01
C HIS A 130 -3.58 -3.07 2.51
N PRO A 131 -4.27 -1.93 2.51
CA PRO A 131 -3.71 -0.69 3.01
C PRO A 131 -3.32 -0.78 4.49
N VAL A 132 -2.08 -0.39 4.79
CA VAL A 132 -1.60 -0.23 6.16
C VAL A 132 -1.95 1.15 6.72
N ALA A 133 -2.14 2.12 5.82
CA ALA A 133 -2.46 3.51 6.11
C ALA A 133 -3.37 4.12 5.03
N CYS A 134 -3.98 5.26 5.34
CA CYS A 134 -4.74 6.08 4.41
C CYS A 134 -4.34 7.56 4.57
N VAL A 135 -3.90 8.17 3.49
CA VAL A 135 -3.75 9.63 3.37
C VAL A 135 -5.13 10.24 3.22
N ILE A 136 -5.45 11.19 4.10
CA ILE A 136 -6.65 12.02 4.03
C ILE A 136 -6.20 13.45 3.81
N ALA A 137 -6.43 14.01 2.63
CA ALA A 137 -5.90 15.32 2.27
C ALA A 137 -6.99 16.32 1.87
N ILE A 138 -6.78 17.57 2.27
CA ILE A 138 -7.55 18.74 1.84
C ILE A 138 -6.61 19.85 1.37
N SER A 139 -7.09 20.76 0.52
CA SER A 139 -6.35 21.96 0.15
C SER A 139 -6.64 23.12 1.11
N SER A 140 -5.72 24.07 1.24
CA SER A 140 -5.99 25.36 1.89
C SER A 140 -7.08 26.17 1.19
N ARG A 141 -7.41 25.82 -0.07
CA ARG A 141 -8.55 26.36 -0.84
C ARG A 141 -9.91 25.89 -0.32
N ASN A 142 -9.95 24.92 0.59
CA ASN A 142 -11.20 24.40 1.13
C ASN A 142 -11.92 25.44 1.99
N THR A 143 -13.19 25.69 1.72
CA THR A 143 -13.99 26.68 2.47
C THR A 143 -14.47 26.17 3.82
N THR A 144 -14.61 24.85 3.99
CA THR A 144 -15.12 24.19 5.20
C THR A 144 -14.20 23.04 5.65
N PRO A 145 -12.91 23.32 5.94
CA PRO A 145 -11.86 22.29 6.02
C PRO A 145 -12.13 21.21 7.08
N ILE A 146 -12.58 21.59 8.27
CA ILE A 146 -12.85 20.64 9.37
C ILE A 146 -14.06 19.74 9.05
N GLU A 147 -15.08 20.28 8.39
CA GLU A 147 -16.25 19.51 7.97
C GLU A 147 -15.88 18.54 6.84
N THR A 148 -15.17 19.03 5.83
CA THR A 148 -14.65 18.21 4.73
C THR A 148 -13.81 17.05 5.26
N LEU A 149 -12.91 17.28 6.23
CA LEU A 149 -12.11 16.22 6.85
C LEU A 149 -12.96 15.18 7.59
N ARG A 150 -14.01 15.60 8.31
CA ARG A 150 -14.95 14.67 8.96
C ARG A 150 -15.74 13.86 7.95
N ASN A 151 -16.12 14.47 6.83
CA ASN A 151 -16.82 13.79 5.74
C ASN A 151 -15.90 12.78 5.04
N LEU A 152 -14.63 13.13 4.78
CA LEU A 152 -13.62 12.22 4.25
C LEU A 152 -13.37 11.04 5.21
N TYR A 153 -13.26 11.30 6.51
CA TYR A 153 -13.12 10.24 7.52
C TYR A 153 -14.32 9.28 7.50
N THR A 154 -15.53 9.83 7.49
CA THR A 154 -16.77 9.05 7.55
C THR A 154 -16.99 8.25 6.27
N SER A 155 -16.80 8.89 5.11
CA SER A 155 -16.91 8.22 3.80
C SER A 155 -15.86 7.14 3.64
N GLY A 156 -14.61 7.39 4.03
CA GLY A 156 -13.54 6.38 4.01
C GLY A 156 -13.82 5.16 4.88
N THR A 157 -14.54 5.35 5.99
CA THR A 157 -14.97 4.25 6.88
C THR A 157 -16.18 3.49 6.32
N ARG A 158 -16.97 4.12 5.44
CA ARG A 158 -18.16 3.54 4.80
C ARG A 158 -17.89 2.92 3.43
N VAL A 159 -16.64 2.96 2.96
CA VAL A 159 -16.25 2.29 1.72
C VAL A 159 -16.63 0.81 1.82
N GLN A 160 -17.35 0.30 0.82
CA GLN A 160 -17.67 -1.11 0.73
C GLN A 160 -16.40 -1.89 0.40
N LEU A 161 -15.72 -2.35 1.44
CA LEU A 161 -14.58 -3.25 1.32
C LEU A 161 -15.05 -4.70 1.45
N PRO A 162 -14.35 -5.66 0.81
CA PRO A 162 -14.61 -7.07 1.07
C PRO A 162 -14.53 -7.37 2.57
N ALA A 163 -15.40 -8.25 3.08
CA ALA A 163 -15.54 -8.52 4.52
C ALA A 163 -14.24 -9.04 5.19
N TYR A 164 -13.30 -9.56 4.40
CA TYR A 164 -12.00 -10.05 4.84
C TYR A 164 -10.92 -8.95 4.93
N VAL A 165 -11.20 -7.72 4.49
CA VAL A 165 -10.28 -6.58 4.59
C VAL A 165 -10.47 -5.92 5.94
N ASN A 166 -9.38 -5.75 6.68
CA ASN A 166 -9.40 -5.05 7.95
C ASN A 166 -9.42 -3.53 7.73
N THR A 167 -10.38 -2.83 8.33
CA THR A 167 -10.55 -1.36 8.24
C THR A 167 -9.71 -0.58 9.24
N ASP A 168 -9.00 -1.26 10.15
CA ASP A 168 -8.09 -0.67 11.11
C ASP A 168 -6.73 -0.43 10.45
N TYR A 169 -6.64 0.71 9.77
CA TYR A 169 -5.42 1.26 9.20
C TYR A 169 -5.11 2.64 9.80
N LEU A 170 -3.84 3.04 9.73
CA LEU A 170 -3.38 4.35 10.18
C LEU A 170 -3.97 5.46 9.30
N ARG A 171 -4.51 6.53 9.88
CA ARG A 171 -4.95 7.71 9.11
C ARG A 171 -3.90 8.81 9.20
N TYR A 172 -3.45 9.30 8.05
CA TYR A 172 -2.43 10.34 7.93
C TYR A 172 -3.03 11.57 7.24
N TYR A 173 -3.10 12.69 7.95
CA TYR A 173 -3.83 13.88 7.49
C TYR A 173 -2.90 14.89 6.81
N VAL A 174 -3.21 15.32 5.60
CA VAL A 174 -2.39 16.28 4.87
C VAL A 174 -3.19 17.55 4.60
N LEU A 175 -2.66 18.71 5.00
CA LEU A 175 -3.14 20.00 4.54
C LEU A 175 -2.21 20.47 3.42
N VAL A 176 -2.74 20.56 2.19
CA VAL A 176 -1.99 21.05 1.03
C VAL A 176 -2.14 22.56 0.96
N HIS A 177 -1.11 23.28 1.40
CA HIS A 177 -1.04 24.74 1.33
C HIS A 177 -0.56 25.20 -0.05
N ASP A 178 -1.37 26.05 -0.65
CA ASP A 178 -1.07 26.76 -1.88
C ASP A 178 -0.22 28.01 -1.60
N GLU A 179 1.08 27.95 -1.90
CA GLU A 179 2.02 29.03 -1.56
C GLU A 179 1.76 30.35 -2.30
N ASP A 180 1.21 30.29 -3.51
CA ASP A 180 1.07 31.51 -4.32
C ASP A 180 -0.29 32.19 -4.12
N ARG A 181 -1.31 31.48 -3.61
CA ARG A 181 -2.69 32.00 -3.48
C ARG A 181 -3.17 32.19 -2.05
N ASP A 182 -2.63 31.43 -1.09
CA ASP A 182 -3.15 31.41 0.28
C ASP A 182 -2.18 32.01 1.31
N ASP A 183 -2.73 32.40 2.47
CA ASP A 183 -1.94 32.91 3.59
C ASP A 183 -1.43 31.77 4.47
N ILE A 184 -0.11 31.62 4.55
CA ILE A 184 0.57 30.62 5.39
C ILE A 184 0.19 30.71 6.88
N LYS A 185 -0.11 31.91 7.40
CA LYS A 185 -0.52 32.07 8.81
C LYS A 185 -1.89 31.44 9.07
N LYS A 186 -2.83 31.57 8.12
CA LYS A 186 -4.15 30.92 8.21
C LYS A 186 -3.99 29.40 8.10
N SER A 187 -3.16 28.93 7.19
CA SER A 187 -2.88 27.50 7.00
C SER A 187 -2.23 26.87 8.24
N ASN A 188 -1.29 27.55 8.90
CA ASN A 188 -0.72 27.10 10.18
C ASN A 188 -1.77 27.01 11.29
N SER A 189 -2.64 28.01 11.42
CA SER A 189 -3.74 27.98 12.41
C SER A 189 -4.72 26.82 12.15
N LEU A 190 -5.08 26.59 10.89
CA LEU A 190 -5.90 25.45 10.49
C LEU A 190 -5.19 24.12 10.78
N PHE A 191 -3.90 24.02 10.47
CA PHE A 191 -3.09 22.83 10.75
C PHE A 191 -2.99 22.52 12.25
N ASP A 192 -2.86 23.55 13.09
CA ASP A 192 -2.91 23.38 14.55
C ASP A 192 -4.28 22.89 15.04
N GLN A 193 -5.38 23.35 14.42
CA GLN A 193 -6.71 22.82 14.71
C GLN A 193 -6.85 21.36 14.25
N MET A 194 -6.32 21.00 13.09
CA MET A 194 -6.29 19.62 12.61
C MET A 194 -5.54 18.70 13.57
N LYS A 195 -4.35 19.10 14.03
CA LYS A 195 -3.58 18.34 15.04
C LYS A 195 -4.39 18.07 16.31
N LYS A 196 -5.12 19.07 16.80
CA LYS A 196 -5.97 18.94 18.00
C LYS A 196 -7.14 17.98 17.79
N HIS A 197 -7.75 17.97 16.61
CA HIS A 197 -8.93 17.14 16.32
C HIS A 197 -8.62 15.73 15.87
N PHE A 198 -7.53 15.54 15.11
CA PHE A 198 -7.26 14.30 14.38
C PHE A 198 -5.95 13.60 14.82
N GLY A 199 -5.17 14.22 15.69
CA GLY A 199 -3.92 13.68 16.24
C GLY A 199 -2.68 14.14 15.50
N LEU A 200 -1.54 13.51 15.82
CA LEU A 200 -0.21 13.95 15.40
C LEU A 200 0.25 13.39 14.05
N HIS A 201 -0.49 12.43 13.47
CA HIS A 201 -0.19 11.86 12.16
C HIS A 201 -0.69 12.81 11.06
N CYS A 202 0.01 13.94 10.90
CA CYS A 202 -0.38 14.95 9.95
C CYS A 202 0.82 15.73 9.40
N HIS A 203 0.66 16.30 8.21
CA HIS A 203 1.68 17.13 7.56
C HIS A 203 1.07 18.35 6.85
N LEU A 204 1.82 19.46 6.85
CA LEU A 204 1.50 20.65 6.08
C LEU A 204 2.35 20.63 4.81
N LEU A 205 1.77 20.14 3.71
CA LEU A 205 2.44 20.05 2.42
C LEU A 205 2.32 21.40 1.71
N ARG A 206 3.43 22.09 1.49
CA ARG A 206 3.46 23.38 0.80
C ARG A 206 3.79 23.15 -0.67
N LEU A 207 2.90 23.58 -1.56
CA LEU A 207 3.05 23.47 -3.00
C LEU A 207 2.75 24.81 -3.67
N ARG A 208 3.44 25.09 -4.76
CA ARG A 208 3.15 26.27 -5.59
C ARG A 208 1.92 26.02 -6.48
N SER A 209 1.16 27.06 -6.80
CA SER A 209 0.04 27.02 -7.76
C SER A 209 0.47 27.04 -9.23
N GLY A 210 1.73 27.38 -9.50
CA GLY A 210 2.24 27.75 -10.82
C GLY A 210 2.22 26.63 -11.86
N GLY A 211 1.05 26.22 -12.31
CA GLY A 211 0.79 25.36 -13.47
C GLY A 211 1.70 24.14 -13.62
N ARG A 212 1.85 23.69 -14.86
CA ARG A 212 2.86 22.72 -15.26
C ARG A 212 4.19 23.45 -15.42
N ALA A 213 5.20 23.07 -14.65
CA ALA A 213 6.55 23.59 -14.84
C ALA A 213 7.10 23.13 -16.21
N VAL A 214 7.91 23.97 -16.84
CA VAL A 214 8.56 23.66 -18.12
C VAL A 214 10.04 23.40 -17.85
N ILE A 215 10.67 22.47 -18.60
CA ILE A 215 12.09 22.11 -18.44
C ILE A 215 13.02 23.34 -18.58
N SER A 216 12.58 24.38 -19.29
CA SER A 216 13.32 25.64 -19.45
C SER A 216 13.35 26.52 -18.20
N ASP A 217 12.53 26.24 -17.19
CA ASP A 217 12.52 26.99 -15.94
C ASP A 217 13.74 26.56 -15.10
N ASP A 218 14.52 27.52 -14.59
CA ASP A 218 15.79 27.27 -13.90
C ASP A 218 15.67 26.30 -12.70
N ASP A 219 14.49 26.23 -12.06
CA ASP A 219 14.21 25.39 -10.89
C ASP A 219 13.30 24.18 -11.20
N ALA A 220 13.12 23.79 -12.47
CA ALA A 220 12.29 22.64 -12.83
C ALA A 220 13.05 21.31 -12.75
N VAL A 221 12.44 20.33 -12.09
CA VAL A 221 12.91 18.93 -12.05
C VAL A 221 11.92 18.00 -12.73
N ILE A 222 12.46 17.05 -13.47
CA ILE A 222 11.68 16.00 -14.13
C ILE A 222 11.12 15.06 -13.06
N VAL A 223 9.80 14.87 -13.09
CA VAL A 223 9.12 13.90 -12.24
C VAL A 223 9.52 12.50 -12.71
N PRO A 224 10.03 11.64 -11.81
CA PRO A 224 10.36 10.26 -12.17
C PRO A 224 9.14 9.52 -12.71
N LYS A 225 9.31 8.74 -13.77
CA LYS A 225 8.24 7.85 -14.25
C LYS A 225 8.04 6.72 -13.22
N PRO A 226 6.79 6.45 -12.78
CA PRO A 226 6.52 5.35 -11.87
C PRO A 226 6.81 4.01 -12.56
N ASN A 227 7.65 3.18 -11.95
CA ASN A 227 8.03 1.88 -12.48
C ASN A 227 7.02 0.78 -12.15
N TRP A 228 6.19 0.99 -11.14
CA TRP A 228 5.25 0.00 -10.61
C TRP A 228 3.82 0.39 -10.93
N ILE A 229 3.58 0.42 -12.23
CA ILE A 229 2.26 0.57 -12.86
C ILE A 229 1.81 -0.80 -13.37
N SER A 230 0.49 -0.99 -13.48
CA SER A 230 -0.05 -2.22 -14.05
C SER A 230 0.27 -2.34 -15.54
N ALA A 231 0.19 -3.56 -16.07
CA ALA A 231 0.33 -3.77 -17.52
C ALA A 231 -0.73 -3.00 -18.31
N ALA A 232 -1.99 -3.00 -17.83
CA ALA A 232 -3.07 -2.19 -18.41
C ALA A 232 -2.76 -0.69 -18.44
N GLU A 233 -2.21 -0.13 -17.36
CA GLU A 233 -1.84 1.29 -17.30
C GLU A 233 -0.75 1.61 -18.33
N GLU A 234 0.25 0.75 -18.47
CA GLU A 234 1.33 0.95 -19.45
C GLU A 234 0.85 0.75 -20.90
N LEU A 235 0.05 -0.28 -21.18
CA LEU A 235 -0.56 -0.50 -22.50
C LEU A 235 -1.40 0.70 -22.94
N ALA A 236 -2.21 1.25 -22.01
CA ALA A 236 -2.99 2.46 -22.27
C ALA A 236 -2.08 3.66 -22.59
N SER A 237 -0.96 3.80 -21.87
CA SER A 237 0.01 4.85 -22.14
C SER A 237 0.67 4.70 -23.52
N ILE A 238 1.11 3.50 -23.88
CA ILE A 238 1.72 3.20 -25.19
C ILE A 238 0.73 3.49 -26.32
N THR A 239 -0.51 3.01 -26.19
CA THR A 239 -1.57 3.24 -27.18
C THR A 239 -1.85 4.73 -27.38
N SER A 240 -1.84 5.52 -26.29
CA SER A 240 -2.03 6.97 -26.38
C SER A 240 -0.87 7.67 -27.09
N THR A 241 0.37 7.25 -26.84
CA THR A 241 1.56 7.81 -27.49
C THR A 241 1.59 7.46 -28.98
N ASP A 242 1.28 6.22 -29.35
CA ASP A 242 1.27 5.79 -30.76
C ASP A 242 0.19 6.52 -31.58
N ALA A 243 -0.93 6.91 -30.95
CA ALA A 243 -2.02 7.65 -31.60
C ALA A 243 -1.68 9.12 -31.88
N ASP A 244 -0.82 9.73 -31.06
CA ASP A 244 -0.53 11.17 -31.10
C ASP A 244 0.52 11.56 -32.18
N TYR A 245 1.15 10.61 -32.88
CA TYR A 245 2.16 10.80 -33.96
C TYR A 245 3.29 11.82 -33.68
N SER A 246 3.40 12.31 -32.45
CA SER A 246 4.43 13.25 -32.00
C SER A 246 5.26 12.56 -30.93
N ASP A 247 6.55 12.41 -31.21
CA ASP A 247 7.55 11.77 -30.34
C ASP A 247 7.86 12.62 -29.08
N ASP A 248 7.24 13.81 -28.98
CA ASP A 248 7.53 14.85 -28.01
C ASP A 248 6.34 15.09 -27.06
N GLN A 249 5.86 14.08 -26.32
CA GLN A 249 5.16 14.42 -25.07
C GLN A 249 6.20 14.93 -24.08
N PRO A 250 6.17 16.23 -23.70
CA PRO A 250 7.18 16.78 -22.81
C PRO A 250 7.15 16.01 -21.49
N ALA A 251 8.32 15.81 -20.88
CA ALA A 251 8.38 15.20 -19.55
C ALA A 251 7.51 16.02 -18.56
N LEU A 252 6.91 15.33 -17.60
CA LEU A 252 6.22 16.00 -16.52
C LEU A 252 7.27 16.60 -15.58
N CYS A 253 7.15 17.88 -15.26
CA CYS A 253 8.11 18.59 -14.43
C CYS A 253 7.39 19.28 -13.28
N LEU A 254 8.10 19.41 -12.17
CA LEU A 254 7.67 20.18 -11.00
C LEU A 254 8.78 21.16 -10.60
N PRO A 255 8.43 22.27 -9.93
CA PRO A 255 9.43 23.07 -9.23
C PRO A 255 10.20 22.20 -8.22
N ASP A 256 11.50 22.41 -8.07
CA ASP A 256 12.35 21.70 -7.10
C ASP A 256 11.81 21.80 -5.68
N SER A 257 11.25 22.96 -5.31
CA SER A 257 10.59 23.16 -4.03
C SER A 257 9.44 22.18 -3.78
N ASP A 258 8.62 21.91 -4.80
CA ASP A 258 7.46 21.02 -4.70
C ASP A 258 7.91 19.55 -4.66
N ALA A 259 8.86 19.18 -5.52
CA ALA A 259 9.45 17.84 -5.53
C ALA A 259 10.14 17.51 -4.19
N ALA A 260 10.87 18.47 -3.62
CA ALA A 260 11.49 18.36 -2.32
C ALA A 260 10.45 18.27 -1.18
N ALA A 261 9.37 19.06 -1.25
CA ALA A 261 8.29 19.02 -0.27
C ALA A 261 7.57 17.65 -0.27
N LEU A 262 7.25 17.11 -1.45
CA LEU A 262 6.66 15.78 -1.61
C LEU A 262 7.59 14.68 -1.05
N THR A 263 8.87 14.74 -1.42
CA THR A 263 9.90 13.80 -0.93
C THR A 263 10.02 13.84 0.60
N THR A 264 10.02 15.04 1.17
CA THR A 264 10.12 15.24 2.63
C THR A 264 8.89 14.69 3.35
N MET A 265 7.69 15.02 2.88
CA MET A 265 6.44 14.52 3.45
C MET A 265 6.39 12.99 3.45
N ILE A 266 6.72 12.35 2.32
CA ILE A 266 6.63 10.89 2.19
C ILE A 266 7.65 10.18 3.07
N ARG A 267 8.88 10.73 3.16
CA ARG A 267 9.91 10.24 4.08
C ARG A 267 9.44 10.35 5.53
N GLU A 268 8.90 11.50 5.94
CA GLU A 268 8.40 11.71 7.30
C GLU A 268 7.23 10.78 7.61
N MET A 269 6.27 10.66 6.69
CA MET A 269 5.14 9.74 6.80
C MET A 269 5.60 8.30 7.00
N ALA A 270 6.61 7.85 6.25
CA ALA A 270 7.18 6.51 6.40
C ALA A 270 7.81 6.31 7.79
N GLN A 271 8.77 7.16 8.14
CA GLN A 271 9.66 6.94 9.29
C GLN A 271 9.03 7.32 10.64
N VAL A 272 8.15 8.32 10.66
CA VAL A 272 7.55 8.84 11.90
C VAL A 272 6.20 8.21 12.18
N SER A 273 5.49 7.75 11.15
CA SER A 273 4.09 7.31 11.29
C SER A 273 3.84 5.87 10.87
N ILE A 274 4.06 5.51 9.60
CA ILE A 274 3.65 4.20 9.06
C ILE A 274 4.49 3.07 9.66
N ILE A 275 5.82 3.15 9.60
CA ILE A 275 6.70 2.09 10.10
C ILE A 275 6.52 1.90 11.61
N PRO A 276 6.56 2.95 12.45
CA PRO A 276 6.31 2.79 13.89
C PRO A 276 4.90 2.28 14.23
N PHE A 277 3.90 2.58 13.40
CA PHE A 277 2.57 1.98 13.55
C PHE A 277 2.60 0.48 13.28
N MET A 278 3.19 0.06 12.15
CA MET A 278 3.31 -1.35 11.79
C MET A 278 4.14 -2.14 12.82
N GLU A 279 5.25 -1.59 13.30
CA GLU A 279 6.09 -2.18 14.35
C GLU A 279 5.28 -2.43 15.64
N ARG A 280 4.47 -1.45 16.07
CA ARG A 280 3.59 -1.61 17.24
C ARG A 280 2.52 -2.68 17.01
N CYS A 281 1.94 -2.74 15.81
CA CYS A 281 1.00 -3.79 15.45
C CYS A 281 1.64 -5.18 15.52
N VAL A 282 2.84 -5.34 14.95
CA VAL A 282 3.62 -6.58 14.99
C VAL A 282 3.91 -6.99 16.44
N ALA A 283 4.44 -6.08 17.27
CA ALA A 283 4.70 -6.36 18.68
C ALA A 283 3.43 -6.80 19.42
N THR A 284 2.34 -6.06 19.24
CA THR A 284 1.05 -6.32 19.91
C THR A 284 0.47 -7.69 19.52
N TRP A 285 0.40 -8.00 18.22
CA TRP A 285 -0.15 -9.27 17.75
C TRP A 285 0.76 -10.45 18.05
N ASN A 286 2.09 -10.25 18.03
CA ASN A 286 3.03 -11.28 18.42
C ASN A 286 2.87 -11.68 19.90
N ASP A 287 2.70 -10.69 20.79
CA ASP A 287 2.49 -10.93 22.22
C ASP A 287 1.10 -11.50 22.52
N GLN A 288 0.06 -11.01 21.86
CA GLN A 288 -1.32 -11.39 22.18
C GLN A 288 -1.76 -12.72 21.55
N VAL A 289 -1.28 -13.04 20.35
CA VAL A 289 -1.80 -14.16 19.55
C VAL A 289 -0.75 -15.22 19.29
N ALA A 290 0.41 -14.83 18.75
CA ALA A 290 1.41 -15.79 18.30
C ALA A 290 2.19 -16.45 19.46
N SER A 291 2.61 -15.67 20.47
CA SER A 291 3.37 -16.17 21.63
C SER A 291 2.57 -17.23 22.42
N ARG A 292 1.26 -17.01 22.59
CA ARG A 292 0.34 -17.93 23.27
C ARG A 292 0.22 -19.28 22.56
N ARG A 293 0.32 -19.28 21.23
CA ARG A 293 0.27 -20.50 20.40
C ARG A 293 1.62 -21.20 20.27
N ARG A 294 2.74 -20.47 20.39
CA ARG A 294 4.10 -21.05 20.41
C ARG A 294 4.46 -21.77 21.71
N GLY A 295 3.79 -21.42 22.82
CA GLY A 295 3.99 -22.06 24.13
C GLY A 295 3.57 -23.54 24.17
N LEU A 296 4.11 -24.27 25.16
CA LEU A 296 3.91 -25.71 25.35
C LEU A 296 2.42 -26.10 25.34
N SER A 297 1.49 -25.24 25.78
CA SER A 297 0.05 -25.55 25.81
C SER A 297 -0.64 -25.57 24.43
N GLY A 298 -0.14 -24.81 23.43
CA GLY A 298 -0.79 -24.67 22.11
C GLY A 298 -0.56 -25.84 21.15
N ARG A 299 0.61 -26.47 21.23
CA ARG A 299 1.01 -27.57 20.31
C ARG A 299 0.37 -28.92 20.65
N PHE A 300 -0.18 -29.10 21.86
CA PHE A 300 -0.76 -30.38 22.31
C PHE A 300 -2.29 -30.48 22.15
N LEU A 301 -3.00 -29.37 21.92
CA LEU A 301 -4.46 -29.38 21.76
C LEU A 301 -4.94 -29.78 20.35
N SER A 302 -4.09 -29.63 19.33
CA SER A 302 -4.40 -30.04 17.94
C SER A 302 -4.03 -31.49 17.64
N MET A 303 -3.01 -32.04 18.31
CA MET A 303 -2.46 -33.37 17.97
C MET A 303 -3.03 -34.54 18.79
N SER A 304 -3.63 -34.30 19.97
CA SER A 304 -4.12 -35.39 20.84
C SER A 304 -5.45 -36.02 20.39
N LYS A 305 -6.16 -35.42 19.41
CA LYS A 305 -7.44 -35.96 18.91
C LYS A 305 -7.32 -37.07 17.86
N ARG A 306 -6.11 -37.36 17.34
CA ARG A 306 -5.95 -38.38 16.28
C ARG A 306 -5.68 -39.80 16.79
N TYR A 307 -5.49 -40.01 18.11
CA TYR A 307 -5.10 -41.32 18.64
C TYR A 307 -5.91 -41.85 19.85
N PHE A 308 -6.87 -41.09 20.38
CA PHE A 308 -7.79 -41.60 21.40
C PHE A 308 -9.19 -41.83 20.82
N GLY A 309 -9.34 -43.00 20.19
CA GLY A 309 -10.66 -43.56 19.87
C GLY A 309 -11.31 -44.09 21.15
N SER A 310 -12.39 -43.46 21.59
CA SER A 310 -13.39 -44.10 22.43
C SER A 310 -14.77 -43.51 22.17
N SER A 311 -15.69 -44.44 21.85
CA SER A 311 -17.10 -44.30 21.59
C SER A 311 -17.81 -43.17 22.36
N GLY A 312 -18.36 -42.21 21.62
CA GLY A 312 -19.22 -41.17 22.18
C GLY A 312 -19.65 -40.19 21.11
N SER A 313 -20.78 -40.47 20.46
CA SER A 313 -21.49 -39.55 19.58
C SER A 313 -21.74 -38.20 20.26
N ARG A 314 -20.81 -37.26 20.05
CA ARG A 314 -21.01 -35.81 20.18
C ARG A 314 -20.20 -35.18 19.07
N THR A 315 -20.85 -34.91 17.95
CA THR A 315 -20.36 -34.01 16.89
C THR A 315 -20.20 -32.61 17.47
N SER A 316 -19.16 -32.40 18.28
CA SER A 316 -18.59 -31.07 18.46
C SER A 316 -17.67 -30.84 17.27
N THR A 317 -18.25 -30.48 16.12
CA THR A 317 -17.52 -29.69 15.13
C THR A 317 -16.99 -28.49 15.90
N SER A 318 -15.71 -28.49 16.26
CA SER A 318 -15.03 -27.25 16.62
C SER A 318 -15.17 -26.37 15.38
N ALA A 319 -16.14 -25.46 15.43
CA ALA A 319 -16.47 -24.60 14.31
C ALA A 319 -15.20 -23.86 13.95
N SER A 320 -14.64 -24.18 12.79
CA SER A 320 -13.56 -23.42 12.21
C SER A 320 -14.02 -21.97 12.07
N ASN A 321 -13.11 -21.02 12.29
CA ASN A 321 -13.37 -19.61 12.01
C ASN A 321 -13.37 -19.30 10.50
N TYR A 322 -13.05 -20.29 9.66
CA TYR A 322 -13.10 -20.18 8.21
C TYR A 322 -14.55 -20.26 7.73
N ASP A 323 -14.96 -19.28 6.94
CA ASP A 323 -16.26 -19.30 6.26
C ASP A 323 -16.07 -19.81 4.82
N PRO A 324 -16.59 -21.01 4.47
CA PRO A 324 -16.50 -21.55 3.12
C PRO A 324 -17.30 -20.76 2.08
N LEU A 325 -18.34 -20.01 2.49
CA LEU A 325 -19.18 -19.24 1.57
C LEU A 325 -18.45 -17.99 1.07
N SER A 326 -17.83 -17.23 1.97
CA SER A 326 -16.94 -16.12 1.59
C SER A 326 -15.52 -16.57 1.23
N ALA A 327 -15.21 -17.86 1.42
CA ALA A 327 -13.89 -18.45 1.28
C ALA A 327 -12.80 -17.69 2.07
N SER A 328 -13.15 -17.16 3.25
CA SER A 328 -12.30 -16.25 4.01
C SER A 328 -12.42 -16.40 5.53
N TYR A 329 -11.45 -15.88 6.26
CA TYR A 329 -11.54 -15.66 7.70
C TYR A 329 -11.99 -14.22 7.99
N HIS A 330 -12.85 -14.03 8.99
CA HIS A 330 -13.19 -12.69 9.45
C HIS A 330 -11.93 -11.99 10.05
N PRO A 331 -11.70 -10.69 9.82
CA PRO A 331 -10.47 -10.00 10.24
C PRO A 331 -10.16 -10.02 11.75
N SER A 332 -11.17 -10.24 12.59
CA SER A 332 -11.01 -10.33 14.05
C SER A 332 -10.57 -11.70 14.55
N THR A 333 -10.53 -12.73 13.69
CA THR A 333 -10.17 -14.08 14.11
C THR A 333 -8.66 -14.18 14.39
N PRO A 334 -8.22 -15.05 15.31
CA PRO A 334 -6.80 -15.24 15.59
C PRO A 334 -6.01 -15.64 14.34
N GLU A 335 -6.61 -16.44 13.45
CA GLU A 335 -5.99 -16.89 12.21
C GLU A 335 -5.72 -15.71 11.25
N ALA A 336 -6.71 -14.83 11.07
CA ALA A 336 -6.55 -13.62 10.25
C ALA A 336 -5.56 -12.63 10.86
N GLN A 337 -5.58 -12.45 12.19
CA GLN A 337 -4.62 -11.59 12.90
C GLN A 337 -3.19 -12.10 12.79
N MET A 338 -2.97 -13.42 12.91
CA MET A 338 -1.65 -14.02 12.70
C MET A 338 -1.19 -13.89 11.26
N ARG A 339 -2.09 -14.01 10.27
CA ARG A 339 -1.74 -13.79 8.86
C ARG A 339 -1.27 -12.35 8.65
N LYS A 340 -2.04 -11.37 9.13
CA LYS A 340 -1.68 -9.95 9.06
C LYS A 340 -0.37 -9.63 9.80
N LEU A 341 -0.13 -10.27 10.95
CA LEU A 341 1.14 -10.20 11.68
C LEU A 341 2.31 -10.67 10.82
N ALA A 342 2.20 -11.83 10.19
CA ALA A 342 3.25 -12.40 9.36
C ALA A 342 3.54 -11.52 8.13
N ASP A 343 2.48 -11.03 7.48
CA ASP A 343 2.59 -10.15 6.32
C ASP A 343 3.20 -8.79 6.71
N TYR A 344 2.82 -8.19 7.85
CA TYR A 344 3.47 -6.98 8.34
C TYR A 344 4.95 -7.21 8.68
N ALA A 345 5.29 -8.34 9.33
CA ALA A 345 6.67 -8.69 9.60
C ALA A 345 7.48 -8.84 8.30
N PHE A 346 6.89 -9.43 7.26
CA PHE A 346 7.48 -9.55 5.93
C PHE A 346 7.69 -8.17 5.28
N LEU A 347 6.68 -7.30 5.29
CA LEU A 347 6.79 -5.92 4.76
C LEU A 347 7.85 -5.08 5.51
N LEU A 348 8.03 -5.34 6.81
CA LEU A 348 9.08 -4.74 7.65
C LEU A 348 10.43 -5.47 7.57
N ARG A 349 10.52 -6.51 6.73
CA ARG A 349 11.74 -7.32 6.52
C ARG A 349 12.21 -8.12 7.75
N ASP A 350 11.33 -8.39 8.71
CA ASP A 350 11.54 -9.40 9.76
C ASP A 350 11.14 -10.79 9.23
N TRP A 351 11.97 -11.31 8.33
CA TRP A 351 11.74 -12.57 7.63
C TRP A 351 11.63 -13.77 8.58
N ARG A 352 12.38 -13.72 9.69
CA ARG A 352 12.42 -14.81 10.66
C ARG A 352 11.10 -14.93 11.40
N LEU A 353 10.54 -13.81 11.86
CA LEU A 353 9.22 -13.82 12.48
C LEU A 353 8.15 -14.24 11.46
N ALA A 354 8.16 -13.64 10.26
CA ALA A 354 7.18 -13.92 9.22
C ALA A 354 7.12 -15.43 8.90
N ASN A 355 8.27 -16.04 8.56
CA ASN A 355 8.35 -17.48 8.27
C ASN A 355 7.84 -18.33 9.45
N GLY A 356 8.24 -18.00 10.68
CA GLY A 356 7.80 -18.74 11.86
C GLY A 356 6.29 -18.62 12.16
N VAL A 357 5.62 -17.55 11.74
CA VAL A 357 4.16 -17.42 11.84
C VAL A 357 3.46 -18.16 10.69
N TYR A 358 3.96 -18.07 9.47
CA TYR A 358 3.41 -18.82 8.33
C TYR A 358 3.43 -20.33 8.57
N ASP A 359 4.54 -20.88 9.09
CA ASP A 359 4.66 -22.30 9.42
C ASP A 359 3.60 -22.79 10.43
N LEU A 360 3.26 -21.94 11.41
CA LEU A 360 2.20 -22.22 12.38
C LEU A 360 0.83 -22.26 11.69
N LEU A 361 0.54 -21.22 10.89
CA LEU A 361 -0.72 -21.05 10.20
C LEU A 361 -0.99 -22.12 9.15
N ARG A 362 0.05 -22.60 8.45
CA ARG A 362 -0.07 -23.64 7.43
C ARG A 362 -0.80 -24.88 7.96
N THR A 363 -0.51 -25.30 9.20
CA THR A 363 -1.19 -26.46 9.81
C THR A 363 -2.66 -26.16 10.11
N ASP A 364 -2.97 -24.98 10.64
CA ASP A 364 -4.34 -24.56 10.98
C ASP A 364 -5.20 -24.47 9.70
N PHE A 365 -4.70 -23.80 8.67
CA PHE A 365 -5.36 -23.68 7.38
C PHE A 365 -5.60 -25.02 6.68
N GLY A 366 -4.66 -25.96 6.81
CA GLY A 366 -4.81 -27.32 6.28
C GLY A 366 -5.91 -28.11 6.99
N ASN A 367 -6.04 -27.97 8.30
CA ASN A 367 -7.12 -28.61 9.07
C ASN A 367 -8.50 -28.03 8.71
N ASP A 368 -8.56 -26.73 8.46
CA ASP A 368 -9.77 -26.01 8.04
C ASP A 368 -10.13 -26.22 6.56
N LYS A 369 -9.26 -26.88 5.79
CA LYS A 369 -9.36 -27.02 4.32
C LYS A 369 -9.40 -25.67 3.59
N ALA A 370 -8.83 -24.64 4.18
CA ALA A 370 -8.69 -23.31 3.59
C ALA A 370 -7.52 -23.30 2.60
N TRP A 371 -7.65 -23.98 1.45
CA TRP A 371 -6.52 -24.31 0.57
C TRP A 371 -5.75 -23.12 0.02
N LYS A 372 -6.43 -21.99 -0.26
CA LYS A 372 -5.76 -20.74 -0.69
C LYS A 372 -4.85 -20.19 0.42
N TYR A 373 -5.32 -20.21 1.65
CA TYR A 373 -4.54 -19.80 2.82
C TYR A 373 -3.39 -20.75 3.10
N HIS A 374 -3.63 -22.07 2.97
CA HIS A 374 -2.59 -23.08 3.11
C HIS A 374 -1.51 -22.97 2.03
N ALA A 375 -1.85 -22.56 0.80
CA ALA A 375 -0.86 -22.37 -0.27
C ALA A 375 -0.04 -21.08 -0.09
N GLY A 376 -0.66 -20.03 0.49
CA GLY A 376 0.01 -18.75 0.74
C GLY A 376 0.84 -18.69 2.02
N ALA A 377 0.71 -19.68 2.91
CA ALA A 377 1.47 -19.82 4.17
C ALA A 377 2.54 -20.91 4.02
#